data_AF-A0A9P7N648-F1
#
_entry.id   AF-A0A9P7N648-F1
#
_cell.length_a   1.000
_cell.length_b   1.000
_cell.length_c   1.000
_cell.angle_alpha   90.00
_cell.angle_beta   90.00
_cell.angle_gamma   90.00
#
_symmetry.space_group_name_H-M   'P 1'
#
loop_
_entity.id
_entity.type
_entity.pdbx_description
1 polymer ?
#
loop_
_entity_poly.entity_id
_entity_poly.type
_entity_poly.pdbx_seq_one_letter_code
_entity_poly.pdbx_strand_id
1 'polypeptide(L)'
;MTTRYRVEYALKTHRRDQFIEWVKGLLAVPFVLYSQPTGVLGDDASVTKMGEEAHRRYAEIMRDVEMMIDDHSMFPKQMES
;
A
#
# COMPACT_ATOMS: atom_id res chain seq x y z
N MET A 1 -32.14 -0.18 -4.15
CA MET A 1 -31.97 0.85 -3.11
C MET A 1 -31.10 0.43 -1.90
N THR A 2 -30.42 -0.72 -1.93
CA THR A 2 -29.56 -1.18 -0.80
C THR A 2 -28.05 -1.14 -1.10
N THR A 3 -27.65 -0.81 -2.34
CA THR A 3 -26.23 -0.78 -2.76
C THR A 3 -25.51 0.46 -2.26
N ARG A 4 -26.09 1.66 -2.44
CA ARG A 4 -25.46 2.91 -2.00
C ARG A 4 -25.28 2.98 -0.48
N TYR A 5 -26.28 2.54 0.28
CA TYR A 5 -26.25 2.57 1.75
C TYR A 5 -25.23 1.59 2.34
N ARG A 6 -25.08 0.41 1.72
CA ARG A 6 -24.05 -0.58 2.12
C ARG A 6 -22.65 -0.09 1.81
N VAL A 7 -22.46 0.51 0.64
CA VAL A 7 -21.17 1.10 0.23
C VAL A 7 -20.80 2.27 1.15
N GLU A 8 -21.73 3.19 1.42
CA GLU A 8 -21.50 4.32 2.31
C GLU A 8 -21.26 3.87 3.76
N TYR A 9 -21.97 2.86 4.26
CA TYR A 9 -21.73 2.31 5.60
C TYR A 9 -20.36 1.66 5.72
N ALA A 10 -19.95 0.85 4.73
CA ALA A 10 -18.61 0.28 4.69
C ALA A 10 -17.55 1.39 4.70
N LEU A 11 -17.67 2.39 3.81
CA LEU A 11 -16.75 3.52 3.76
C LEU A 11 -16.72 4.33 5.07
N LYS A 12 -17.86 4.52 5.74
CA LYS A 12 -17.97 5.29 6.98
C LYS A 12 -17.39 4.54 8.19
N THR A 13 -17.52 3.21 8.22
CA THR A 13 -16.94 2.32 9.23
C THR A 13 -15.42 2.16 9.04
N HIS A 14 -14.95 2.08 7.79
CA HIS A 14 -13.52 1.96 7.45
C HIS A 14 -12.72 3.26 7.50
N ARG A 15 -13.32 4.41 7.89
CA ARG A 15 -12.56 5.68 8.04
C ARG A 15 -11.43 5.62 9.07
N ARG A 16 -11.38 4.56 9.89
CA ARG A 16 -10.27 4.22 10.80
C ARG A 16 -9.87 2.75 10.67
N ASP A 17 -9.85 2.23 9.45
CA ASP A 17 -9.32 0.90 9.22
C ASP A 17 -7.82 0.88 9.52
N GLN A 18 -7.44 0.23 10.62
CA GLN A 18 -6.05 0.12 11.05
C GLN A 18 -5.18 -0.59 10.01
N PHE A 19 -5.76 -1.50 9.21
CA PHE A 19 -5.03 -2.16 8.14
C PHE A 19 -4.70 -1.19 7.01
N ILE A 20 -5.67 -0.35 6.60
CA ILE A 20 -5.44 0.67 5.57
C ILE A 20 -4.40 1.70 6.05
N GLU A 21 -4.48 2.14 7.32
CA GLU A 21 -3.47 3.06 7.88
C GLU A 21 -2.08 2.42 7.99
N TRP A 22 -2.02 1.12 8.31
CA TRP A 22 -0.77 0.36 8.32
C TRP A 22 -0.14 0.26 6.92
N VAL A 23 -0.94 -0.09 5.89
CA VAL A 23 -0.47 -0.12 4.49
C VAL A 23 0.02 1.26 4.05
N LYS A 24 -0.69 2.34 4.38
CA LYS A 24 -0.23 3.71 4.08
C LYS A 24 1.11 4.02 4.74
N GLY A 25 1.32 3.60 5.98
CA GLY A 25 2.59 3.76 6.69
C GLY A 25 3.74 3.01 6.02
N LEU A 26 3.48 1.79 5.54
CA LEU A 26 4.44 0.97 4.80
C LEU A 26 4.86 1.65 3.47
N LEU A 27 3.89 2.20 2.75
CA LEU A 27 4.11 2.90 1.47
C LEU A 27 4.73 4.30 1.63
N ALA A 28 4.70 4.90 2.83
CA ALA A 28 5.38 6.17 3.08
C ALA A 28 6.91 6.02 3.07
N VAL A 29 7.45 4.82 3.34
CA VAL A 29 8.89 4.59 3.47
C VAL A 29 9.65 4.78 2.14
N PRO A 30 9.21 4.20 1.00
CA PRO A 30 9.83 4.50 -0.30
C PRO A 30 9.76 5.98 -0.67
N PHE A 31 8.66 6.67 -0.33
CA PHE A 31 8.57 8.11 -0.54
C PHE A 31 9.64 8.86 0.24
N VAL A 32 9.79 8.61 1.55
CA VAL A 32 10.78 9.29 2.40
C VAL A 32 12.22 9.02 1.97
N LEU A 33 12.54 7.78 1.57
CA LEU A 33 13.91 7.38 1.25
C LEU A 33 14.36 7.77 -0.15
N TYR A 34 13.43 7.84 -1.11
CA TYR A 34 13.74 8.09 -2.51
C TYR A 34 13.21 9.43 -3.04
N SER A 35 12.43 10.21 -2.28
CA SER A 35 12.12 11.59 -2.66
C SER A 35 13.36 12.47 -2.50
N GLN A 36 13.86 13.08 -3.57
CA GLN A 36 14.85 14.14 -3.43
C GLN A 36 14.24 15.36 -2.71
N PRO A 37 15.05 16.14 -1.98
CA PRO A 37 14.63 17.46 -1.55
C PRO A 37 14.28 18.28 -2.79
N THR A 38 13.06 18.81 -2.81
CA THR A 38 12.54 19.71 -3.84
C THR A 38 13.46 20.94 -3.93
N GLY A 39 14.51 20.89 -4.76
CA GLY A 39 15.51 21.95 -4.84
C GLY A 39 16.90 21.55 -5.33
N VAL A 40 17.24 20.25 -5.34
CA VAL A 40 18.46 19.79 -6.01
C VAL A 40 18.12 19.52 -7.48
N LEU A 41 18.53 20.43 -8.36
CA LEU A 41 18.52 20.23 -9.81
C LEU A 41 19.49 19.09 -10.17
N GLY A 42 19.05 17.85 -9.97
CA GLY A 42 19.70 16.68 -10.52
C GLY A 42 19.33 16.52 -11.99
N ASP A 43 20.29 16.10 -12.81
CA ASP A 43 20.15 15.77 -14.22
C ASP A 43 18.89 14.89 -14.46
N ASP A 44 18.09 15.15 -15.51
CA ASP A 44 16.78 14.50 -15.74
C ASP A 44 16.86 12.96 -15.77
N ALA A 45 18.02 12.43 -16.18
CA ALA A 45 18.33 11.01 -16.17
C ALA A 45 18.41 10.40 -14.74
N SER A 46 18.79 11.21 -13.74
CA SER A 46 18.80 10.84 -12.31
C SER A 46 17.38 10.68 -11.79
N VAL A 47 16.49 11.63 -12.11
CA VAL A 47 15.09 11.62 -11.67
C VAL A 47 14.34 10.41 -12.22
N THR A 48 14.58 10.07 -13.50
CA THR A 48 13.94 8.91 -14.14
C THR A 48 14.33 7.61 -13.47
N LYS A 49 15.64 7.38 -13.25
CA LYS A 49 16.15 6.18 -12.55
C LYS A 49 15.61 6.06 -11.12
N MET A 50 15.47 7.19 -10.43
CA MET A 50 14.88 7.21 -9.08
C MET A 50 13.40 6.86 -9.09
N GLY A 51 12.65 7.33 -10.09
CA GLY A 51 11.25 6.97 -10.29
C GLY A 51 11.08 5.46 -10.55
N GLU A 52 11.95 4.88 -11.37
CA GLU A 52 11.98 3.44 -11.65
C GLU A 52 12.28 2.62 -10.38
N GLU A 53 13.29 3.02 -9.61
CA GLU A 53 13.64 2.36 -8.35
C GLU A 53 12.48 2.44 -7.34
N ALA A 54 11.86 3.62 -7.18
CA ALA A 54 10.69 3.79 -6.33
C ALA A 54 9.53 2.90 -6.78
N HIS A 55 9.23 2.85 -8.08
CA HIS A 55 8.21 1.95 -8.63
C HIS A 55 8.50 0.48 -8.32
N ARG A 56 9.76 0.04 -8.47
CA ARG A 56 10.14 -1.33 -8.15
C ARG A 56 9.90 -1.64 -6.68
N ARG A 57 10.26 -0.73 -5.77
CA ARG A 57 10.04 -0.90 -4.32
C ARG A 57 8.56 -0.92 -3.95
N TYR A 58 7.74 -0.07 -4.56
CA TYR A 58 6.29 -0.12 -4.37
C TYR A 58 5.71 -1.46 -4.80
N ALA A 59 6.16 -2.00 -5.94
CA ALA A 59 5.70 -3.30 -6.43
C ALA A 59 6.12 -4.45 -5.52
N GLU A 60 7.36 -4.45 -5.00
CA GLU A 60 7.85 -5.42 -4.02
C GLU A 60 6.97 -5.40 -2.75
N ILE A 61 6.75 -4.22 -2.17
CA ILE A 61 5.93 -4.05 -0.96
C ILE A 61 4.49 -4.54 -1.18
N MET A 62 3.86 -4.19 -2.30
CA MET A 62 2.49 -4.60 -2.58
C MET A 62 2.38 -6.12 -2.76
N ARG A 63 3.38 -6.75 -3.39
CA ARG A 63 3.44 -8.21 -3.53
C ARG A 63 3.59 -8.92 -2.18
N ASP A 64 4.40 -8.37 -1.29
CA ASP A 64 4.58 -8.93 0.05
C ASP A 64 3.29 -8.79 0.89
N VAL A 65 2.59 -7.66 0.76
CA VAL A 65 1.27 -7.46 1.40
C VAL A 65 0.24 -8.45 0.85
N GLU A 66 0.19 -8.66 -0.46
CA GLU A 66 -0.71 -9.64 -1.10
C GLU A 66 -0.44 -11.06 -0.56
N MET A 67 0.82 -11.48 -0.51
CA MET A 67 1.20 -12.79 0.03
C MET A 67 0.80 -12.94 1.51
N MET A 68 0.98 -11.90 2.31
CA MET A 68 0.60 -11.91 3.73
C MET A 68 -0.93 -12.02 3.92
N ILE A 69 -1.71 -11.37 3.06
CA ILE A 69 -3.18 -11.50 3.05
C ILE A 69 -3.58 -12.91 2.64
N ASP A 70 -2.98 -13.44 1.59
CA ASP A 70 -3.27 -14.79 1.09
C ASP A 70 -2.99 -15.84 2.16
N ASP A 71 -1.84 -15.77 2.81
CA ASP A 71 -1.51 -16.62 3.96
C ASP A 71 -2.58 -16.51 5.05
N HIS A 72 -2.91 -15.29 5.48
CA HIS A 72 -3.92 -15.06 6.52
C HIS A 72 -5.33 -15.51 6.13
N SER A 73 -5.64 -15.59 4.83
CA SER A 73 -6.92 -16.08 4.32
C SER A 73 -6.99 -17.62 4.21
N MET A 74 -5.85 -18.30 4.12
CA MET A 74 -5.76 -19.76 4.08
C MET A 74 -5.80 -20.42 5.47
N PHE A 75 -5.24 -19.77 6.50
CA PHE A 75 -5.22 -20.31 7.87
C PHE A 75 -6.58 -20.43 8.62
N PRO A 76 -7.63 -19.63 8.38
CA PRO A 76 -8.91 -19.76 9.07
C PRO A 76 -9.68 -21.04 8.72
N LYS A 77 -9.35 -21.68 7.60
CA LYS A 77 -10.08 -22.87 7.09
C LYS A 77 -9.65 -24.20 7.71
N GLN A 78 -8.57 -24.24 8.48
CA GLN A 78 -7.99 -25.49 9.01
C GLN A 78 -8.43 -25.84 10.44
N MET A 79 -9.27 -25.01 11.09
CA MET A 79 -9.74 -25.24 12.47
C MET A 79 -11.21 -25.74 12.57
N GLU A 80 -11.87 -26.05 11.46
CA GLU A 80 -13.23 -26.64 11.42
C GLU A 80 -13.22 -28.12 11.00
N SER A 81 -12.26 -28.94 11.47
CA SER A 81 -12.24 -30.39 11.22
C SER A 81 -12.13 -31.19 12.52
#